data_AF-G3LPQ8-F1
#
_entry.id   AF-G3LPQ8-F1
#
_cell.length_a   1.000
_cell.length_b   1.000
_cell.length_c   1.000
_cell.angle_alpha   90.00
_cell.angle_beta   90.00
_cell.angle_gamma   90.00
#
_symmetry.space_group_name_H-M   'P 1'
#
loop_
_entity.id
_entity.type
_entity.pdbx_description
1 polymer ?
#
loop_
_entity_poly.entity_id
_entity_poly.type
_entity_poly.pdbx_seq_one_letter_code
_entity_poly.pdbx_strand_id
1 'polypeptide(L)'
;RDSNNNNPDGYLWQSFDFPTDTLLPEMKLGWDLKTGFNRFIRSWKSPDDPSSGDFSFKLETRGFPEVFLWNRESRVYRSGPWNGVRFSGVPEMQRFDYMVFNFTASREEVTYSFRVTKS
;
A
#
# COMPACT_ATOMS: atom_id res chain seq x y z
N ARG A 1 30.50 -5.51 -1.88
CA ARG A 1 30.32 -6.85 -2.47
C ARG A 1 29.24 -6.68 -3.51
N ASP A 2 29.64 -6.51 -4.75
CA ASP A 2 28.74 -6.12 -5.82
C ASP A 2 28.00 -7.36 -6.31
N SER A 3 26.68 -7.36 -6.11
CA SER A 3 25.79 -8.40 -6.64
C SER A 3 25.75 -8.26 -8.16
N ASN A 4 26.39 -9.19 -8.86
CA ASN A 4 26.36 -9.30 -10.31
C ASN A 4 24.97 -9.81 -10.74
N ASN A 5 24.00 -8.89 -10.84
CA ASN A 5 22.64 -9.21 -11.24
C ASN A 5 22.49 -8.89 -12.75
N ASN A 6 22.61 -9.91 -13.60
CA ASN A 6 22.47 -9.79 -15.06
C ASN A 6 21.00 -9.58 -15.51
N ASN A 7 20.17 -8.93 -14.70
CA ASN A 7 18.84 -8.49 -15.10
C ASN A 7 18.88 -6.97 -15.34
N PRO A 8 18.77 -6.49 -16.59
CA PRO A 8 18.84 -5.05 -16.89
C PRO A 8 17.71 -4.24 -16.22
N ASP A 9 16.63 -4.91 -15.78
CA ASP A 9 15.51 -4.32 -15.03
C ASP A 9 15.58 -4.55 -13.50
N GLY A 10 16.68 -5.12 -13.00
CA GLY A 10 16.84 -5.48 -11.60
C GLY A 10 17.22 -4.28 -10.73
N TYR A 11 16.25 -3.51 -10.25
CA TYR A 11 16.51 -2.48 -9.24
C TYR A 11 17.06 -3.11 -7.94
N LEU A 12 18.21 -2.63 -7.46
CA LEU A 12 18.76 -3.05 -6.17
C LEU A 12 17.95 -2.47 -5.00
N TRP A 13 17.39 -1.27 -5.19
CA TRP A 13 16.59 -0.54 -4.22
C TRP A 13 15.67 0.45 -4.94
N GLN A 14 14.47 0.68 -4.38
CA GLN A 14 13.53 1.71 -4.83
C GLN A 14 12.82 2.35 -3.63
N SER A 15 12.59 3.66 -3.68
CA SER A 15 11.86 4.37 -2.64
C SER A 15 10.41 3.91 -2.51
N PHE A 16 9.82 3.37 -3.58
CA PHE A 16 8.45 2.84 -3.60
C PHE A 16 8.27 1.62 -2.70
N ASP A 17 9.36 0.93 -2.36
CA ASP A 17 9.35 -0.14 -1.35
C ASP A 17 9.37 0.41 0.08
N PHE A 18 9.76 1.68 0.30
CA PHE A 18 9.87 2.27 1.63
C PHE A 18 9.06 3.56 1.74
N PRO A 19 7.72 3.49 1.61
CA PRO A 19 6.86 4.66 1.76
C PRO A 19 6.96 5.28 3.15
N THR A 20 6.75 6.60 3.23
CA THR A 20 6.58 7.34 4.48
C THR A 20 5.10 7.37 4.87
N ASP A 21 4.41 8.49 4.71
CA ASP A 21 3.02 8.72 5.08
C ASP A 21 2.07 8.76 3.86
N THR A 22 2.62 8.70 2.65
CA THR A 22 1.91 8.97 1.40
C THR A 22 2.04 7.81 0.42
N LEU A 23 0.93 7.44 -0.22
CA LEU A 23 0.89 6.53 -1.36
C LEU A 23 0.68 7.33 -2.64
N LEU A 24 1.68 7.35 -3.52
CA LEU A 24 1.61 8.00 -4.83
C LEU A 24 1.01 7.06 -5.89
N PRO A 25 0.60 7.58 -7.07
CA PRO A 25 0.21 6.74 -8.18
C PRO A 25 1.28 5.67 -8.48
N GLU A 26 0.82 4.47 -8.83
CA GLU A 26 1.64 3.30 -9.18
C GLU A 26 2.40 2.64 -8.01
N MET A 27 2.48 3.29 -6.84
CA MET A 27 2.97 2.65 -5.63
C MET A 27 2.05 1.51 -5.18
N LYS A 28 2.64 0.52 -4.52
CA LYS A 28 1.94 -0.65 -3.97
C LYS A 28 1.83 -0.55 -2.46
N LEU A 29 0.60 -0.60 -1.95
CA LEU A 29 0.29 -0.78 -0.53
C LEU A 29 -0.03 -2.26 -0.28
N GLY A 30 0.74 -2.94 0.57
CA GLY A 30 0.55 -4.34 0.92
C GLY A 30 1.76 -5.22 0.66
N TRP A 31 1.51 -6.51 0.46
CA TRP A 31 2.52 -7.55 0.56
C TRP A 31 3.13 -7.91 -0.79
N ASP A 32 4.46 -7.92 -0.82
CA ASP A 32 5.23 -8.78 -1.73
C ASP A 32 5.40 -10.15 -1.06
N LEU A 33 4.75 -11.17 -1.62
CA LEU A 33 4.76 -12.52 -1.06
C LEU A 33 6.05 -13.29 -1.38
N LYS A 34 6.82 -12.85 -2.39
CA LYS A 34 8.11 -13.48 -2.73
C LYS A 34 9.17 -13.10 -1.71
N THR A 35 9.19 -11.84 -1.29
CA THR A 35 10.18 -11.32 -0.33
C THR A 35 9.67 -11.34 1.12
N GLY A 36 8.35 -11.49 1.32
CA GLY A 36 7.72 -11.38 2.64
C GLY A 36 7.62 -9.93 3.14
N PHE A 37 7.86 -8.96 2.26
CA PHE A 37 7.95 -7.56 2.62
C PHE A 37 6.59 -6.85 2.49
N ASN A 38 6.17 -6.14 3.53
CA ASN A 38 4.90 -5.40 3.57
C ASN A 38 5.14 -3.89 3.44
N ARG A 39 4.65 -3.30 2.36
CA ARG A 39 4.64 -1.84 2.13
C ARG A 39 3.43 -1.23 2.81
N PHE A 40 3.65 -0.33 3.74
CA PHE A 40 2.58 0.37 4.46
C PHE A 40 2.97 1.82 4.74
N ILE A 41 1.99 2.70 4.85
CA ILE A 41 2.24 4.10 5.20
C ILE A 41 2.14 4.30 6.72
N ARG A 42 2.93 5.23 7.24
CA ARG A 42 2.97 5.64 8.63
C ARG A 42 2.94 7.15 8.71
N SER A 43 2.09 7.69 9.58
CA SER A 43 1.96 9.14 9.74
C SER A 43 3.27 9.78 10.17
N TRP A 44 3.42 11.06 9.89
CA TRP A 44 4.35 11.91 10.61
C TRP A 44 3.95 12.01 12.09
N LYS A 45 4.89 12.41 12.94
CA LYS A 45 4.67 12.59 14.37
C LYS A 45 3.88 13.87 14.66
N SER A 46 4.14 14.92 13.90
CA SER A 46 3.38 16.17 13.90
C SER A 46 3.53 16.87 12.54
N PRO A 47 2.79 17.96 12.26
CA PRO A 47 2.91 18.70 11.00
C PRO A 47 4.33 19.20 10.68
N ASP A 48 5.14 19.48 11.72
CA ASP A 48 6.50 20.00 11.59
C ASP A 48 7.59 18.93 11.90
N ASP A 49 7.20 17.72 12.29
CA ASP A 49 8.11 16.62 12.64
C ASP A 49 7.82 15.38 11.76
N PRO A 50 8.60 15.17 10.69
CA PRO A 50 8.42 14.07 9.76
C PRO A 50 8.90 12.72 10.30
N SER A 51 9.34 12.65 11.55
CA SER A 51 9.65 11.37 12.19
C SER A 51 8.40 10.49 12.31
N SER A 52 8.60 9.19 12.51
CA SER A 52 7.52 8.21 12.59
C SER A 52 6.53 8.51 13.71
N GLY A 53 5.28 8.76 13.32
CA GLY A 53 4.14 8.87 14.23
C GLY A 53 3.52 7.53 14.63
N ASP A 54 2.45 7.63 15.41
CA ASP A 54 1.77 6.48 16.01
C ASP A 54 0.80 5.77 15.06
N PHE A 55 0.35 6.44 14.00
CA PHE A 55 -0.64 5.89 13.09
C PHE A 55 0.00 5.17 11.90
N SER A 56 -0.53 4.00 11.55
CA SER A 56 -0.12 3.29 10.33
C SER A 56 -1.31 2.69 9.60
N PHE A 57 -1.25 2.69 8.27
CA PHE A 57 -2.30 2.15 7.41
C PHE A 57 -1.75 0.93 6.66
N LYS A 58 -2.23 -0.26 7.04
CA LYS A 58 -1.61 -1.55 6.69
C LYS A 58 -2.63 -2.51 6.08
N LEU A 59 -2.22 -3.18 5.01
CA LEU A 59 -2.99 -4.29 4.44
C LEU A 59 -2.68 -5.58 5.22
N GLU A 60 -3.73 -6.24 5.67
CA GLU A 60 -3.70 -7.54 6.33
C GLU A 60 -4.32 -8.60 5.41
N THR A 61 -3.72 -9.79 5.36
CA THR A 61 -4.14 -10.89 4.47
C THR A 61 -4.78 -12.06 5.21
N ARG A 62 -4.98 -11.95 6.53
CA ARG A 62 -5.65 -12.98 7.33
C ARG A 62 -7.14 -13.01 6.98
N GLY A 63 -7.56 -14.04 6.25
CA GLY A 63 -8.93 -14.15 5.73
C GLY A 63 -9.05 -13.43 4.39
N PHE A 64 -10.08 -12.60 4.22
CA PHE A 64 -10.13 -11.70 3.07
C PHE A 64 -9.19 -10.53 3.30
N PRO A 65 -8.40 -10.10 2.29
CA PRO A 65 -7.53 -8.94 2.46
C PRO A 65 -8.28 -7.64 2.77
N GLU A 66 -7.80 -6.91 3.77
CA GLU A 66 -8.38 -5.65 4.22
C GLU A 66 -7.29 -4.66 4.63
N VAL A 67 -7.63 -3.37 4.67
CA VAL A 67 -6.73 -2.33 5.16
C VAL A 67 -7.23 -1.82 6.52
N PHE A 68 -6.32 -1.70 7.47
CA PHE A 68 -6.60 -1.20 8.81
C PHE A 68 -5.80 0.06 9.10
N LEU A 69 -6.45 1.01 9.77
CA LEU A 69 -5.73 2.08 10.47
C LEU A 69 -5.43 1.59 11.89
N TRP A 70 -4.16 1.63 12.23
CA TRP A 70 -3.66 1.28 13.54
C TRP A 70 -3.20 2.56 14.24
N ASN A 71 -3.56 2.71 15.51
CA ASN A 71 -2.86 3.56 16.45
C ASN A 71 -1.97 2.65 17.31
N ARG A 72 -0.67 2.62 17.01
CA ARG A 72 0.28 1.64 17.57
C ARG A 72 -0.19 0.21 17.33
N GLU A 73 -0.67 -0.46 18.38
CA GLU A 73 -1.15 -1.85 18.36
C GLU A 73 -2.68 -1.95 18.35
N SER A 74 -3.39 -0.82 18.45
CA SER A 74 -4.86 -0.78 18.46
C SER A 74 -5.40 -0.49 17.07
N ARG A 75 -6.32 -1.33 16.59
CA ARG A 75 -7.08 -1.07 15.35
C ARG A 75 -8.16 -0.04 15.62
N VAL A 76 -8.12 1.09 14.93
CA VAL A 76 -9.08 2.20 15.11
C VAL A 76 -10.02 2.36 13.92
N TYR A 77 -9.66 1.82 12.75
CA TYR A 77 -10.51 1.79 11.57
C TYR A 77 -10.23 0.54 10.72
N ARG A 78 -11.26 0.08 9.99
CA ARG A 78 -11.25 -1.09 9.11
C ARG A 78 -11.90 -0.73 7.78
N SER A 79 -11.18 -0.88 6.67
CA SER A 79 -11.69 -0.61 5.32
C SER A 79 -12.73 -1.63 4.85
N GLY A 80 -12.80 -2.79 5.50
CA GLY A 80 -13.52 -3.93 4.96
C GLY A 80 -12.77 -4.61 3.81
N PRO A 81 -13.18 -5.81 3.39
CA PRO A 81 -12.57 -6.50 2.25
C PRO A 81 -12.79 -5.77 0.94
N TRP A 82 -11.88 -6.01 -0.01
CA TRP A 82 -12.05 -5.64 -1.41
C TRP A 82 -13.20 -6.45 -2.04
N ASN A 83 -14.17 -5.77 -2.62
CA ASN A 83 -15.37 -6.40 -3.19
C ASN A 83 -15.32 -6.59 -4.72
N GLY A 84 -14.14 -6.40 -5.32
CA GLY A 84 -13.95 -6.40 -6.78
C GLY A 84 -13.92 -5.01 -7.40
N VAL A 85 -14.48 -4.00 -6.73
CA VAL A 85 -14.56 -2.61 -7.21
C VAL A 85 -13.93 -1.62 -6.24
N ARG A 86 -14.12 -1.83 -4.95
CA ARG A 86 -13.66 -0.96 -3.85
C ARG A 86 -13.51 -1.74 -2.55
N PHE A 87 -12.93 -1.11 -1.54
CA PHE A 87 -13.05 -1.59 -0.16
C PHE A 87 -14.47 -1.35 0.36
N SER A 88 -15.08 -2.37 0.97
CA SER A 88 -16.51 -2.35 1.35
C SER A 88 -16.90 -1.28 2.37
N GLY A 89 -15.97 -0.86 3.23
CA GLY A 89 -16.09 0.24 4.18
C GLY A 89 -15.61 1.60 3.66
N VAL A 90 -15.38 1.74 2.35
CA VAL A 90 -15.02 3.00 1.67
C VAL A 90 -15.97 3.23 0.48
N PRO A 91 -17.26 3.50 0.72
CA PRO A 91 -18.23 3.71 -0.36
C PRO A 91 -17.90 4.93 -1.27
N GLU A 92 -17.08 5.86 -0.78
CA GLU A 92 -16.60 7.04 -1.52
C GLU A 92 -15.54 6.70 -2.57
N MET A 93 -14.93 5.51 -2.51
CA MET A 93 -14.01 5.01 -3.53
C MET A 93 -14.80 4.63 -4.79
N GLN A 94 -15.09 5.64 -5.61
CA GLN A 94 -15.80 5.53 -6.88
C GLN A 94 -14.81 5.66 -8.05
N ARG A 95 -15.16 5.14 -9.22
CA ARG A 95 -14.35 5.41 -10.43
C ARG A 95 -14.41 6.90 -10.72
N PHE A 96 -13.26 7.54 -10.78
CA PHE A 96 -13.11 8.90 -11.28
C PHE A 96 -12.59 8.83 -12.72
N ASP A 97 -12.96 9.80 -13.56
CA ASP A 97 -12.49 9.84 -14.96
C ASP A 97 -10.96 9.96 -15.06
N TYR A 98 -10.33 10.54 -14.02
CA TYR A 98 -8.89 10.77 -13.92
C TYR A 98 -8.17 9.76 -13.01
N MET A 99 -8.86 8.78 -12.40
CA MET A 99 -8.21 7.86 -11.46
C MET A 99 -8.83 6.46 -11.44
N VAL A 100 -7.96 5.45 -11.52
CA VAL A 100 -8.34 4.03 -11.47
C VAL A 100 -7.69 3.37 -10.27
N PHE A 101 -8.51 2.68 -9.48
CA PHE A 101 -8.08 1.87 -8.34
C PHE A 101 -7.94 0.41 -8.74
N ASN A 102 -6.86 -0.23 -8.29
CA ASN A 102 -6.57 -1.62 -8.56
C ASN A 102 -6.23 -2.37 -7.27
N PHE A 103 -6.71 -3.59 -7.19
CA PHE A 103 -6.37 -4.53 -6.15
C PHE A 103 -5.87 -5.83 -6.78
N THR A 104 -4.62 -6.19 -6.50
CA THR A 104 -4.00 -7.42 -6.97
C THR A 104 -3.95 -8.42 -5.84
N ALA A 105 -4.50 -9.61 -6.05
CA ALA A 105 -4.29 -10.76 -5.19
C ALA A 105 -3.84 -11.94 -6.04
N SER A 106 -2.56 -12.27 -5.97
CA SER A 106 -1.93 -13.34 -6.72
C SER A 106 -1.03 -14.17 -5.80
N ARG A 107 -0.31 -15.15 -6.37
CA ARG A 107 0.72 -15.91 -5.64
C ARG A 107 1.97 -15.07 -5.33
N GLU A 108 2.12 -13.93 -5.99
CA GLU A 108 3.32 -13.10 -5.91
C GLU A 108 3.11 -11.87 -5.01
N GLU A 109 1.88 -11.35 -4.98
CA GLU A 109 1.57 -10.14 -4.21
C GLU A 109 0.11 -10.05 -3.78
N VAL A 110 -0.13 -9.32 -2.70
CA VAL A 110 -1.46 -8.86 -2.28
C VAL A 110 -1.38 -7.37 -2.02
N THR A 111 -1.76 -6.56 -2.99
CA THR A 111 -1.51 -5.11 -2.98
C THR A 111 -2.69 -4.30 -3.49
N TYR A 112 -2.82 -3.10 -2.96
CA TYR A 112 -3.63 -2.02 -3.49
C TYR A 112 -2.72 -1.00 -4.19
N SER A 113 -3.17 -0.47 -5.32
CA SER A 113 -2.53 0.63 -6.04
C SER A 113 -3.58 1.48 -6.74
N PHE A 114 -3.21 2.68 -7.15
CA PHE A 114 -4.04 3.50 -8.03
C PHE A 114 -3.18 4.13 -9.11
N ARG A 115 -3.81 4.54 -10.20
CA ARG A 115 -3.16 5.24 -11.31
C ARG A 115 -3.97 6.46 -11.68
N VAL A 116 -3.27 7.52 -12.10
CA VAL A 116 -3.91 8.71 -12.66
C VAL A 116 -4.01 8.51 -14.18
N THR A 117 -5.22 8.56 -14.72
CA THR A 117 -5.46 8.52 -16.17
C THR A 117 -5.26 9.92 -16.75
N LYS A 118 -4.57 10.01 -17.89
CA LYS A 118 -4.53 11.27 -18.64
C LYS A 118 -5.94 11.55 -19.16
N SER A 119 -6.42 12.77 -18.92
CA SER A 119 -7.62 13.33 -19.55
C SER A 119 -7.44 13.49 -21.05
#